data_AF-A0AAN4U350-F1
#
_entry.id   AF-A0AAN4U350-F1
#
_cell.length_a   1.000
_cell.length_b   1.000
_cell.length_c   1.000
_cell.angle_alpha   90.00
_cell.angle_beta   90.00
_cell.angle_gamma   90.00
#
_symmetry.space_group_name_H-M   'P 1'
#
loop_
_entity.id
_entity.type
_entity.pdbx_description
1 polymer ?
#
loop_
_entity_poly.entity_id
_entity_poly.type
_entity_poly.pdbx_seq_one_letter_code
_entity_poly.pdbx_strand_id
1 'polypeptide(L)'
;MRRVRRDHADLVVTERPIVATEEQYALFRAYQAHRHGDGDMALMGLDDYQSMVETSPVETSLFEFRSRDGRLVCVSLVDMLSDGLSAVYTFYDPAETHRSYGTASILWLIAETARRNKPYLYLGYWVPGSTKMGYKSRFNPAEILRNGHWHRLAGAPSAGSSTPTVAVSSPKDDTPSTGAA
;
A
#
# COMPACT_ATOMS: atom_id res chain seq x y z
N MET A 1 2.97 -9.86 13.67
CA MET A 1 1.89 -10.15 12.69
C MET A 1 0.62 -10.71 13.35
N ARG A 2 0.64 -11.82 14.10
CA ARG A 2 -0.57 -12.39 14.78
C ARG A 2 -1.31 -11.39 15.68
N ARG A 3 -0.58 -10.59 16.47
CA ARG A 3 -1.17 -9.55 17.32
C ARG A 3 -1.92 -8.48 16.52
N VAL A 4 -1.32 -7.96 15.46
CA VAL A 4 -1.94 -6.95 14.57
C VAL A 4 -3.23 -7.50 13.97
N ARG A 5 -3.24 -8.73 13.43
CA ARG A 5 -4.48 -9.33 12.90
C ARG A 5 -5.61 -9.44 13.93
N ARG A 6 -5.29 -9.70 15.19
CA ARG A 6 -6.27 -9.76 16.28
C ARG A 6 -6.75 -8.35 16.67
N ASP A 7 -5.83 -7.41 16.77
CA ASP A 7 -6.08 -6.04 17.21
C ASP A 7 -6.82 -5.19 16.14
N HIS A 8 -7.03 -5.74 14.93
CA HIS A 8 -7.82 -5.16 13.84
C HIS A 8 -9.00 -6.03 13.37
N ALA A 9 -9.38 -7.05 14.14
CA ALA A 9 -10.55 -7.88 13.82
C ALA A 9 -11.87 -7.10 13.88
N ASP A 10 -11.84 -5.88 14.44
CA ASP A 10 -12.94 -4.92 14.51
C ASP A 10 -13.10 -4.06 13.24
N LEU A 11 -12.11 -4.09 12.32
CA LEU A 11 -12.19 -3.31 11.08
C LEU A 11 -13.07 -3.99 10.04
N VAL A 12 -13.95 -3.22 9.44
CA VAL A 12 -14.74 -3.60 8.27
C VAL A 12 -14.08 -3.01 7.04
N VAL A 13 -13.71 -3.85 6.08
CA VAL A 13 -13.07 -3.42 4.83
C VAL A 13 -14.05 -3.55 3.68
N THR A 14 -14.21 -2.50 2.89
CA THR A 14 -15.11 -2.48 1.73
C THR A 14 -14.37 -1.99 0.49
N GLU A 15 -14.52 -2.73 -0.61
CA GLU A 15 -14.07 -2.31 -1.93
C GLU A 15 -15.04 -1.27 -2.50
N ARG A 16 -14.50 -0.16 -2.99
CA ARG A 16 -15.23 1.00 -3.51
C ARG A 16 -14.68 1.36 -4.90
N PRO A 17 -15.55 1.91 -5.78
CA PRO A 17 -15.07 2.51 -7.01
C PRO A 17 -14.13 3.68 -6.70
N ILE A 18 -13.31 4.05 -7.69
CA ILE A 18 -12.42 5.21 -7.63
C ILE A 18 -13.20 6.53 -7.76
N VAL A 19 -14.07 6.79 -6.79
CA VAL A 19 -14.80 8.04 -6.64
C VAL A 19 -14.31 8.69 -5.36
N ALA A 20 -13.68 9.86 -5.50
CA ALA A 20 -13.14 10.60 -4.38
C ALA A 20 -14.27 11.20 -3.54
N THR A 21 -14.15 11.07 -2.22
CA THR A 21 -15.10 11.64 -1.27
C THR A 21 -14.43 12.65 -0.34
N GLU A 22 -15.22 13.58 0.19
CA GLU A 22 -14.74 14.55 1.17
C GLU A 22 -14.21 13.89 2.45
N GLU A 23 -14.83 12.80 2.92
CA GLU A 23 -14.38 12.05 4.10
C GLU A 23 -12.99 11.44 3.87
N GLN A 24 -12.75 10.84 2.71
CA GLN A 24 -11.43 10.32 2.37
C GLN A 24 -10.39 11.44 2.25
N TYR A 25 -10.76 12.56 1.63
CA TYR A 25 -9.87 13.71 1.50
C TYR A 25 -9.50 14.32 2.87
N ALA A 26 -10.45 14.41 3.81
CA ALA A 26 -10.18 14.87 5.16
C ALA A 26 -9.15 13.96 5.87
N LEU A 27 -9.30 12.64 5.73
CA LEU A 27 -8.34 11.67 6.25
C LEU A 27 -6.96 11.79 5.58
N PHE A 28 -6.94 11.94 4.25
CA PHE A 28 -5.72 12.15 3.47
C PHE A 28 -4.98 13.41 3.95
N ARG A 29 -5.67 14.54 4.07
CA ARG A 29 -5.12 15.81 4.58
C ARG A 29 -4.52 15.67 5.96
N ALA A 30 -5.24 15.03 6.89
CA ALA A 30 -4.74 14.79 8.24
C ALA A 30 -3.47 13.93 8.24
N TYR A 31 -3.47 12.84 7.46
CA TYR A 31 -2.31 11.97 7.30
C TYR A 31 -1.10 12.71 6.72
N GLN A 32 -1.30 13.50 5.66
CA GLN A 32 -0.24 14.26 4.99
C GLN A 32 0.37 15.32 5.91
N ALA A 33 -0.46 16.10 6.61
CA ALA A 33 0.00 17.09 7.58
C ALA A 33 0.87 16.45 8.68
N HIS A 34 0.45 15.29 9.21
CA HIS A 34 1.22 14.56 10.21
C HIS A 34 2.54 14.00 9.65
N ARG A 35 2.53 13.50 8.41
CA ARG A 35 3.65 12.75 7.83
C ARG A 35 4.71 13.63 7.17
N HIS A 36 4.29 14.77 6.63
CA HIS A 36 5.07 15.66 5.78
C HIS A 36 5.22 17.09 6.31
N GLY A 37 4.59 17.45 7.43
CA GLY A 37 4.68 18.82 7.97
C GLY A 37 4.28 19.86 6.92
N ASP A 38 5.08 20.92 6.78
CA ASP A 38 4.88 22.03 5.82
C ASP A 38 5.39 21.74 4.38
N GLY A 39 5.55 20.47 3.98
CA GLY A 39 6.00 20.11 2.63
C GLY A 39 4.92 20.27 1.55
N ASP A 40 5.30 20.34 0.27
CA ASP A 40 4.39 20.56 -0.89
C ASP A 40 3.13 19.68 -0.93
N MET A 41 3.22 18.46 -0.39
CA MET A 41 2.10 17.52 -0.31
C MET A 41 1.01 17.92 0.70
N ALA A 42 1.29 18.82 1.63
CA ALA A 42 0.31 19.40 2.55
C ALA A 42 -0.58 20.46 1.87
N LEU A 43 -0.18 20.94 0.68
CA LEU A 43 -0.90 21.96 -0.08
C LEU A 43 -1.90 21.37 -1.10
N MET A 44 -1.94 20.04 -1.26
CA MET A 44 -2.89 19.41 -2.18
C MET A 44 -4.34 19.75 -1.80
N GLY A 45 -5.05 20.31 -2.77
CA GLY A 45 -6.47 20.60 -2.69
C GLY A 45 -7.33 19.35 -2.89
N LEU A 46 -8.65 19.51 -2.76
CA LEU A 46 -9.59 18.43 -3.05
C LEU A 46 -9.51 18.00 -4.52
N ASP A 47 -9.33 18.95 -5.44
CA ASP A 47 -9.22 18.69 -6.88
C ASP A 47 -7.96 17.88 -7.23
N ASP A 48 -6.84 18.13 -6.53
CA ASP A 48 -5.61 17.34 -6.70
C ASP A 48 -5.80 15.91 -6.19
N TYR A 49 -6.47 15.77 -5.04
CA TYR A 49 -6.83 14.46 -4.48
C TYR A 49 -7.79 13.68 -5.40
N GLN A 50 -8.81 14.35 -5.94
CA GLN A 50 -9.71 13.79 -6.94
C GLN A 50 -8.93 13.31 -8.15
N SER A 51 -8.07 14.16 -8.70
CA SER A 51 -7.23 13.81 -9.85
C SER A 51 -6.37 12.57 -9.56
N MET A 52 -5.75 12.48 -8.37
CA MET A 52 -4.95 11.33 -7.94
C MET A 52 -5.77 10.03 -7.83
N VAL A 53 -7.01 10.09 -7.36
CA VAL A 53 -7.86 8.92 -7.12
C VAL A 53 -8.58 8.47 -8.37
N GLU A 54 -9.15 9.41 -9.11
CA GLU A 54 -10.09 9.13 -10.21
C GLU A 54 -9.38 8.95 -11.56
N THR A 55 -8.10 9.33 -11.65
CA THR A 55 -7.29 9.15 -12.87
C THR A 55 -6.42 7.92 -12.73
N SER A 56 -6.90 6.77 -13.23
CA SER A 56 -6.06 5.59 -13.39
C SER A 56 -6.16 5.00 -14.81
N PRO A 57 -5.04 4.67 -15.47
CA PRO A 57 -5.03 4.00 -16.77
C PRO A 57 -5.36 2.51 -16.68
N VAL A 58 -5.49 1.96 -15.47
CA VAL A 58 -5.72 0.53 -15.21
C VAL A 58 -6.90 0.33 -14.28
N GLU A 59 -7.41 -0.90 -14.23
CA GLU A 59 -8.47 -1.26 -13.28
C GLU A 59 -7.98 -1.02 -11.85
N THR A 60 -8.69 -0.16 -11.12
CA THR A 60 -8.27 0.36 -9.82
C THR A 60 -9.45 0.37 -8.87
N SER A 61 -9.20 0.12 -7.59
CA SER A 61 -10.23 0.23 -6.55
C SER A 61 -9.69 0.89 -5.29
N LEU A 62 -10.61 1.46 -4.52
CA LEU A 62 -10.35 1.93 -3.17
C LEU A 62 -10.78 0.85 -2.18
N PHE A 63 -9.92 0.52 -1.22
CA PHE A 63 -10.29 -0.26 -0.05
C PHE A 63 -10.41 0.66 1.16
N GLU A 64 -11.64 0.85 1.62
CA GLU A 64 -11.95 1.63 2.82
C GLU A 64 -11.98 0.72 4.04
N PHE A 65 -11.20 1.05 5.06
CA PHE A 65 -11.19 0.39 6.35
C PHE A 65 -11.93 1.28 7.33
N ARG A 66 -13.00 0.75 7.90
CA ARG A 66 -13.84 1.45 8.88
C ARG A 66 -13.79 0.74 10.23
N SER A 67 -13.76 1.50 11.31
CA SER A 67 -13.96 0.96 12.65
C SER A 67 -15.41 0.48 12.84
N ARG A 68 -15.67 -0.26 13.92
CA ARG A 68 -17.01 -0.84 14.20
C ARG A 68 -18.13 0.20 14.30
N ASP A 69 -17.81 1.43 14.69
CA ASP A 69 -18.72 2.58 14.74
C ASP A 69 -18.92 3.28 13.37
N GLY A 70 -18.28 2.78 12.31
CA GLY A 70 -18.45 3.25 10.94
C GLY A 70 -17.46 4.33 10.50
N ARG A 71 -16.58 4.80 11.38
CA ARG A 71 -15.60 5.86 11.05
C ARG A 71 -14.51 5.34 10.11
N LEU A 72 -14.19 6.12 9.07
CA LEU A 72 -13.10 5.82 8.15
C LEU A 72 -11.74 6.03 8.81
N VAL A 73 -10.91 4.98 8.85
CA VAL A 73 -9.61 4.99 9.55
C VAL A 73 -8.42 4.71 8.65
N CYS A 74 -8.62 4.07 7.49
CA CYS A 74 -7.57 3.82 6.52
C CYS A 74 -8.19 3.66 5.13
N VAL A 75 -7.47 4.10 4.10
CA VAL A 75 -7.82 3.91 2.69
C VAL A 75 -6.59 3.42 1.95
N SER A 76 -6.78 2.44 1.08
CA SER A 76 -5.75 1.97 0.13
C SER A 76 -6.25 2.12 -1.30
N LEU A 77 -5.54 2.88 -2.13
CA LEU A 77 -5.71 2.93 -3.58
C LEU A 77 -4.88 1.80 -4.19
N VAL A 78 -5.56 0.90 -4.91
CA VAL A 78 -4.97 -0.36 -5.36
C VAL A 78 -5.27 -0.64 -6.81
N ASP A 79 -4.22 -0.84 -7.61
CA ASP A 79 -4.34 -1.33 -8.98
C ASP A 79 -4.52 -2.84 -8.99
N MET A 80 -5.41 -3.31 -9.87
CA MET A 80 -5.70 -4.71 -10.12
C MET A 80 -4.86 -5.17 -11.31
N LEU A 81 -3.81 -5.94 -11.03
CA LEU A 81 -2.91 -6.48 -12.06
C LEU A 81 -3.28 -7.93 -12.39
N SER A 82 -2.81 -8.40 -13.54
CA SER A 82 -3.06 -9.77 -13.99
C SER A 82 -2.46 -10.82 -13.04
N ASP A 83 -1.37 -10.49 -12.37
CA ASP A 83 -0.61 -11.37 -11.47
C ASP A 83 -0.58 -10.90 -10.01
N GLY A 84 -1.29 -9.82 -9.67
CA GLY A 84 -1.16 -9.23 -8.35
C GLY A 84 -2.07 -8.05 -8.04
N LEU A 85 -1.91 -7.54 -6.83
CA LEU A 85 -2.43 -6.24 -6.43
C LEU A 85 -1.25 -5.27 -6.28
N SER A 86 -1.42 -4.01 -6.66
CA SER A 86 -0.42 -2.96 -6.43
C SER A 86 -0.96 -1.89 -5.50
N ALA A 87 -0.38 -1.78 -4.29
CA ALA A 87 -0.71 -0.73 -3.34
C ALA A 87 -0.08 0.60 -3.78
N VAL A 88 -0.78 1.35 -4.62
CA VAL A 88 -0.32 2.64 -5.19
C VAL A 88 -0.12 3.65 -4.08
N TYR A 89 -1.14 3.81 -3.24
CA TYR A 89 -1.11 4.79 -2.16
C TYR A 89 -1.95 4.32 -0.96
N THR A 90 -1.52 4.66 0.24
CA THR A 90 -2.23 4.30 1.48
C THR A 90 -2.08 5.43 2.49
N PHE A 91 -3.21 5.88 3.02
CA PHE A 91 -3.30 6.88 4.08
C PHE A 91 -4.24 6.40 5.17
N TYR A 92 -4.01 6.85 6.40
CA TYR A 92 -4.72 6.37 7.57
C TYR A 92 -4.70 7.41 8.69
N ASP A 93 -5.55 7.21 9.69
CA ASP A 93 -5.69 8.11 10.81
C ASP A 93 -4.37 8.20 11.61
N PRO A 94 -3.70 9.37 11.63
CA PRO A 94 -2.45 9.53 12.36
C PRO A 94 -2.65 9.67 13.88
N ALA A 95 -3.87 9.91 14.37
CA ALA A 95 -4.12 10.07 15.82
C ALA A 95 -3.94 8.76 16.59
N GLU A 96 -4.10 7.62 15.92
CA GLU A 96 -4.04 6.28 16.52
C GLU A 96 -2.77 5.52 16.10
N THR A 97 -1.61 6.15 16.24
CA THR A 97 -0.31 5.54 15.87
C THR A 97 -0.10 4.15 16.49
N HIS A 98 -0.57 3.93 17.72
CA HIS A 98 -0.51 2.65 18.42
C HIS A 98 -1.23 1.51 17.70
N ARG A 99 -2.24 1.81 16.88
CA ARG A 99 -2.97 0.82 16.10
C ARG A 99 -2.22 0.37 14.85
N SER A 100 -1.21 1.08 14.36
CA SER A 100 -0.39 0.61 13.22
C SER A 100 -1.20 0.31 11.93
N TYR A 101 -2.18 1.18 11.59
CA TYR A 101 -3.08 0.98 10.44
C TYR A 101 -2.36 0.70 9.11
N GLY A 102 -1.22 1.34 8.83
CA GLY A 102 -0.44 1.03 7.63
C GLY A 102 0.11 -0.41 7.58
N THR A 103 0.40 -1.04 8.72
CA THR A 103 0.76 -2.48 8.75
C THR A 103 -0.48 -3.36 8.61
N ALA A 104 -1.60 -2.93 9.19
CA ALA A 104 -2.87 -3.64 9.09
C ALA A 104 -3.38 -3.71 7.65
N SER A 105 -3.31 -2.60 6.91
CA SER A 105 -3.73 -2.56 5.50
C SER A 105 -2.90 -3.50 4.64
N ILE A 106 -1.57 -3.53 4.81
CA ILE A 106 -0.70 -4.46 4.08
C ILE A 106 -1.04 -5.92 4.41
N LEU A 107 -1.24 -6.25 5.70
CA LEU A 107 -1.64 -7.60 6.10
C LEU A 107 -2.98 -8.03 5.52
N TRP A 108 -3.91 -7.09 5.40
CA TRP A 108 -5.20 -7.31 4.77
C TRP A 108 -5.03 -7.50 3.26
N LEU A 109 -4.25 -6.65 2.58
CA LEU A 109 -3.96 -6.77 1.15
C LEU A 109 -3.28 -8.10 0.81
N ILE A 110 -2.35 -8.59 1.63
CA ILE A 110 -1.77 -9.94 1.45
C ILE A 110 -2.87 -11.01 1.47
N ALA A 111 -3.82 -10.92 2.40
CA ALA A 111 -4.92 -11.87 2.47
C ALA A 111 -5.89 -11.72 1.29
N GLU A 112 -6.13 -10.49 0.85
CA GLU A 112 -7.00 -10.20 -0.30
C GLU A 112 -6.40 -10.68 -1.62
N THR A 113 -5.10 -10.44 -1.84
CA THR A 113 -4.33 -10.98 -2.96
C THR A 113 -4.42 -12.52 -2.99
N ALA A 114 -4.28 -13.16 -1.83
CA ALA A 114 -4.42 -14.62 -1.71
C ALA A 114 -5.85 -15.08 -2.04
N ARG A 115 -6.88 -14.38 -1.52
CA ARG A 115 -8.29 -14.66 -1.78
C ARG A 115 -8.64 -14.55 -3.27
N ARG A 116 -7.98 -13.63 -3.98
CA ARG A 116 -8.08 -13.46 -5.44
C ARG A 116 -7.20 -14.44 -6.24
N ASN A 117 -6.53 -15.39 -5.59
CA ASN A 117 -5.60 -16.34 -6.19
C ASN A 117 -4.49 -15.67 -7.02
N LYS A 118 -3.99 -14.53 -6.56
CA LYS A 118 -2.89 -13.81 -7.21
C LYS A 118 -1.55 -14.10 -6.50
N PRO A 119 -0.46 -14.30 -7.24
CA PRO A 119 0.84 -14.60 -6.64
C PRO A 119 1.53 -13.40 -5.99
N TYR A 120 1.23 -12.15 -6.39
CA TYR A 120 2.02 -10.99 -5.96
C TYR A 120 1.20 -9.87 -5.30
N LEU A 121 1.79 -9.26 -4.26
CA LEU A 121 1.40 -7.95 -3.76
C LEU A 121 2.57 -6.99 -3.97
N TYR A 122 2.38 -6.02 -4.85
CA TYR A 122 3.35 -4.96 -5.11
C TYR A 122 3.13 -3.83 -4.11
N LEU A 123 4.18 -3.45 -3.37
CA LEU A 123 4.16 -2.31 -2.44
C LEU A 123 4.92 -1.10 -2.99
N GLY A 124 5.25 -1.08 -4.28
CA GLY A 124 6.01 0.01 -4.93
C GLY A 124 7.48 0.08 -4.50
N TYR A 125 8.07 1.28 -4.62
CA TYR A 125 9.50 1.48 -4.42
C TYR A 125 10.01 1.13 -3.02
N TRP A 126 11.25 0.69 -2.91
CA TRP A 126 11.98 0.51 -1.67
C TRP A 126 13.41 1.03 -1.79
N VAL A 127 13.76 1.99 -0.93
CA VAL A 127 15.13 2.51 -0.81
C VAL A 127 15.86 1.73 0.30
N PRO A 128 16.91 0.96 -0.02
CA PRO A 128 17.71 0.25 0.99
C PRO A 128 18.30 1.24 2.00
N GLY A 129 18.21 0.94 3.30
CA GLY A 129 18.72 1.80 4.38
C GLY A 129 17.78 2.94 4.82
N SER A 130 16.63 3.12 4.16
CA SER A 130 15.63 4.11 4.60
C SER A 130 14.85 3.63 5.82
N THR A 131 15.00 4.31 6.96
CA THR A 131 14.20 4.06 8.18
C THR A 131 12.70 4.17 7.91
N LYS A 132 12.29 5.03 6.95
CA LYS A 132 10.89 5.22 6.56
C LYS A 132 10.32 4.05 5.72
N MET A 133 11.18 3.23 5.11
CA MET A 133 10.76 2.15 4.18
C MET A 133 11.22 0.75 4.62
N GLY A 134 11.99 0.65 5.70
CA GLY A 134 12.45 -0.63 6.28
C GLY A 134 11.32 -1.54 6.78
N TYR A 135 10.06 -1.07 6.83
CA TYR A 135 8.93 -1.90 7.22
C TYR A 135 8.56 -2.93 6.14
N LYS A 136 8.82 -2.66 4.85
CA LYS A 136 8.39 -3.53 3.73
C LYS A 136 9.07 -4.90 3.76
N SER A 137 10.31 -4.98 4.24
CA SER A 137 11.05 -6.26 4.37
C SER A 137 10.54 -7.18 5.49
N ARG A 138 9.56 -6.74 6.29
CA ARG A 138 9.00 -7.52 7.41
C ARG A 138 7.87 -8.46 6.98
N PHE A 139 7.34 -8.31 5.77
CA PHE A 139 6.31 -9.19 5.22
C PHE A 139 6.99 -10.27 4.40
N ASN A 140 6.71 -11.54 4.70
CA ASN A 140 7.39 -12.66 4.06
C ASN A 140 6.35 -13.61 3.44
N PRO A 141 6.63 -14.19 2.25
CA PRO A 141 7.88 -14.06 1.49
C PRO A 141 7.98 -12.69 0.79
N ALA A 142 9.19 -12.12 0.70
CA ALA A 142 9.41 -10.84 0.02
C ALA A 142 10.55 -10.90 -0.99
N GLU A 143 10.33 -10.22 -2.10
CA GLU A 143 11.24 -10.08 -3.23
C GLU A 143 11.43 -8.62 -3.60
N ILE A 144 12.59 -8.33 -4.17
CA ILE A 144 12.95 -7.02 -4.68
C ILE A 144 13.44 -7.10 -6.12
N LEU A 145 12.91 -6.22 -6.98
CA LEU A 145 13.47 -5.97 -8.29
C LEU A 145 14.75 -5.13 -8.15
N ARG A 146 15.87 -5.67 -8.63
CA ARG A 146 17.18 -5.01 -8.76
C ARG A 146 17.78 -5.32 -10.12
N ASN A 147 18.17 -4.30 -10.86
CA ASN A 147 18.75 -4.41 -12.19
C ASN A 147 17.92 -5.30 -13.13
N GLY A 148 16.59 -5.20 -13.07
CA GLY A 148 15.66 -6.03 -13.86
C GLY A 148 15.52 -7.49 -13.40
N HIS A 149 16.13 -7.88 -12.29
CA HIS A 149 16.05 -9.23 -11.75
C HIS A 149 15.39 -9.25 -10.37
N TRP A 150 14.52 -10.23 -10.12
CA TRP A 150 13.90 -10.43 -8.82
C TRP A 150 14.85 -11.16 -7.87
N HIS A 151 15.07 -10.58 -6.69
CA HIS A 151 15.91 -11.13 -5.64
C HIS A 151 15.12 -11.28 -4.35
N ARG A 152 15.25 -12.42 -3.68
CA ARG A 152 14.65 -12.64 -2.37
C ARG A 152 15.33 -11.80 -1.29
N LEU A 153 14.54 -11.15 -0.43
CA LEU A 153 15.07 -10.48 0.76
C LEU A 153 15.42 -11.53 1.83
N ALA A 154 16.64 -11.45 2.40
CA ALA A 154 17.12 -12.42 3.39
C ALA A 154 16.27 -12.39 4.68
N GLY A 155 15.95 -13.56 5.24
CA GLY A 155 15.11 -13.74 6.44
C GLY A 155 13.68 -14.20 6.17
N ALA A 156 13.27 -14.32 4.92
CA ALA A 156 11.98 -14.89 4.54
C ALA A 156 11.98 -16.43 4.68
N PRO A 157 11.18 -17.07 5.56
CA PRO A 157 10.93 -18.50 5.44
C PRO A 157 10.29 -18.80 4.07
N SER A 158 10.57 -19.96 3.48
CA SER A 158 9.86 -20.43 2.29
C SER A 158 8.37 -20.48 2.61
N ALA A 159 7.58 -19.65 1.94
CA ALA A 159 6.14 -19.74 2.05
C ALA A 159 5.68 -21.09 1.52
N GLY A 160 4.70 -21.69 2.20
CA GLY A 160 3.84 -22.69 1.57
C GLY A 160 3.09 -22.04 0.40
N SER A 161 2.62 -22.87 -0.54
CA SER A 161 2.14 -22.51 -1.88
C SER A 161 0.93 -21.55 -1.97
N SER A 162 0.48 -20.93 -0.89
CA SER A 162 -0.74 -20.11 -0.82
C SER A 162 -0.56 -18.68 -0.32
N THR A 163 0.63 -18.28 0.15
CA THR A 163 0.88 -16.89 0.58
C THR A 163 1.48 -16.09 -0.56
N PRO A 164 0.88 -14.97 -0.98
CA PRO A 164 1.44 -14.11 -2.02
C PRO A 164 2.81 -13.56 -1.62
N THR A 165 3.68 -13.40 -2.61
CA THR A 165 4.97 -12.76 -2.46
C THR A 165 4.82 -11.25 -2.46
N VAL A 166 5.39 -10.60 -1.44
CA VAL A 166 5.45 -9.14 -1.36
C VAL A 166 6.62 -8.66 -2.22
N ALA A 167 6.28 -7.95 -3.29
CA ALA A 167 7.22 -7.44 -4.27
C ALA A 167 7.46 -5.94 -4.07
N VAL A 168 8.72 -5.52 -4.13
CA VAL A 168 9.13 -4.11 -4.10
C VAL A 168 10.14 -3.81 -5.21
N SER A 169 10.21 -2.56 -5.68
CA SER A 169 11.15 -2.16 -6.74
C SER A 169 12.24 -1.22 -6.22
N SER A 170 13.46 -1.28 -6.76
CA SER A 170 14.52 -0.33 -6.40
C SER A 170 14.44 0.93 -7.28
N PRO A 171 14.66 2.16 -6.76
CA PRO A 171 14.53 3.39 -7.55
C PRO A 171 15.46 3.53 -8.76
N LYS A 172 16.49 2.68 -8.88
CA LYS A 172 17.47 2.74 -9.98
C LYS A 172 17.02 1.97 -11.23
N ASP A 173 15.98 1.15 -11.12
CA ASP A 173 15.59 0.23 -12.19
C ASP A 173 14.61 0.83 -13.21
N ASP A 174 14.09 2.04 -12.97
CA ASP A 174 13.22 2.77 -13.92
C ASP A 174 13.97 3.76 -14.79
N THR A 175 15.30 3.66 -14.88
CA THR A 175 15.96 4.28 -16.03
C THR A 175 15.61 3.41 -17.23
N PRO A 176 14.83 3.89 -18.23
CA PRO A 176 14.74 3.15 -19.47
C PRO A 176 16.17 3.00 -19.95
N SER A 177 16.58 1.77 -20.30
CA SER A 177 17.78 1.61 -21.09
C SER A 177 17.52 2.37 -22.39
N THR A 178 17.99 3.61 -22.48
CA THR A 178 18.14 4.29 -23.75
C THR A 178 19.24 3.51 -24.47
N GLY A 179 18.84 2.40 -25.08
CA GLY A 179 19.64 1.64 -26.00
C GLY A 179 19.88 2.54 -27.20
N ALA A 180 21.05 3.17 -27.21
CA ALA A 180 21.65 3.67 -28.42
C ALA A 180 21.89 2.48 -29.35
N ALA A 181 21.27 2.52 -30.53
CA ALA A 181 21.78 1.98 -31.78
C ALA A 181 21.13 2.75 -32.93
#